data_AF-A0A0C2WBN8-F1
#
_entry.id   AF-A0A0C2WBN8-F1
#
_cell.length_a   1.000
_cell.length_b   1.000
_cell.length_c   1.000
_cell.angle_alpha   90.00
_cell.angle_beta   90.00
_cell.angle_gamma   90.00
#
_symmetry.space_group_name_H-M   'P 1'
#
loop_
_entity.id
_entity.type
_entity.pdbx_description
1 polymer ?
#
loop_
_entity_poly.entity_id
_entity_poly.type
_entity_poly.pdbx_seq_one_letter_code
_entity_poly.pdbx_strand_id
1 'polypeptide(L)' 'MKKYAVFILSLAVLYISYQIISGLVLTALYVPDLSMSSISTGGEVALGGSPAIHFLAILLIATIAYFLSQKMIKSA' A
#
# COMPACT_ATOMS: atom_id res chain seq x y z
N MET A 1 16.96 -21.11 1.11
CA MET A 1 16.78 -19.65 1.27
C MET A 1 16.37 -18.90 0.00
N LYS A 2 16.82 -19.29 -1.21
CA LYS A 2 16.57 -18.55 -2.47
C LYS A 2 15.07 -18.30 -2.79
N LYS A 3 14.20 -19.28 -2.52
CA LYS A 3 12.75 -19.17 -2.72
C LYS A 3 12.11 -18.08 -1.85
N TYR A 4 12.56 -17.96 -0.60
CA TYR A 4 12.10 -16.91 0.31
C TYR A 4 12.63 -15.53 -0.09
N ALA A 5 13.87 -15.45 -0.60
CA ALA A 5 14.42 -14.20 -1.11
C ALA A 5 13.62 -13.66 -2.31
N VAL A 6 13.21 -14.53 -3.25
CA VAL A 6 12.36 -14.14 -4.40
C VAL A 6 11.00 -13.64 -3.92
N PHE A 7 10.41 -14.29 -2.92
CA PHE A 7 9.15 -13.82 -2.32
C PHE A 7 9.29 -12.46 -1.65
N ILE A 8 10.29 -12.28 -0.76
CA ILE A 8 10.52 -11.03 -0.04
C ILE A 8 10.79 -9.89 -1.02
N LEU A 9 11.58 -10.13 -2.07
CA LEU A 9 11.85 -9.12 -3.10
C LEU A 9 10.57 -8.74 -3.86
N SER A 10 9.77 -9.73 -4.25
CA SER A 10 8.49 -9.50 -4.94
C SER A 10 7.52 -8.71 -4.06
N LEU A 11 7.45 -9.05 -2.76
CA LEU A 11 6.64 -8.36 -1.78
C LEU A 11 7.08 -6.91 -1.61
N ALA A 12 8.38 -6.67 -1.45
CA ALA A 12 8.94 -5.33 -1.26
C ALA A 12 8.63 -4.42 -2.46
N VAL A 13 8.86 -4.90 -3.68
CA VAL A 13 8.58 -4.14 -4.91
C VAL A 13 7.09 -3.79 -5.01
N LEU A 14 6.21 -4.77 -4.78
CA LEU A 14 4.77 -4.57 -4.92
C LEU A 14 4.20 -3.65 -3.82
N TYR A 15 4.71 -3.79 -2.59
CA TYR A 15 4.33 -2.93 -1.47
C TYR A 15 4.80 -1.48 -1.65
N ILE A 16 6.06 -1.26 -2.06
CA ILE A 16 6.57 0.09 -2.32
C ILE A 16 5.77 0.76 -3.44
N SER A 17 5.50 0.02 -4.52
CA SER A 17 4.69 0.53 -5.64
C SER A 17 3.29 0.94 -5.17
N TYR A 18 2.63 0.09 -4.37
CA TYR A 18 1.34 0.41 -3.77
C TYR A 18 1.40 1.65 -2.88
N GLN A 19 2.42 1.77 -2.03
CA GLN A 19 2.58 2.90 -1.11
C GLN A 19 2.76 4.23 -1.88
N ILE A 20 3.56 4.23 -2.95
CA ILE A 20 3.76 5.40 -3.80
C ILE A 20 2.45 5.78 -4.49
N ILE A 21 1.75 4.83 -5.11
CA ILE A 21 0.48 5.09 -5.80
C ILE A 21 -0.57 5.60 -4.81
N SER A 22 -0.68 4.97 -3.64
CA SER A 22 -1.61 5.39 -2.59
C SER A 22 -1.31 6.80 -2.10
N GLY A 23 -0.03 7.11 -1.87
CA GLY A 23 0.41 8.46 -1.50
C GLY A 23 0.09 9.49 -2.57
N LEU A 24 0.36 9.19 -3.84
CA LEU A 24 0.05 10.08 -4.97
C LEU A 24 -1.45 10.32 -5.11
N VAL A 25 -2.28 9.27 -4.99
CA VAL A 25 -3.74 9.40 -5.01
C VAL A 25 -4.22 10.28 -3.86
N LEU A 26 -3.66 10.07 -2.66
CA LEU A 26 -4.02 10.88 -1.51
C LEU A 26 -3.64 12.35 -1.69
N THR A 27 -2.45 12.64 -2.23
CA THR A 27 -2.03 14.01 -2.55
C THR A 27 -2.90 14.62 -3.64
N ALA A 28 -3.28 13.87 -4.67
CA ALA A 28 -4.14 14.36 -5.75
C ALA A 28 -5.56 14.71 -5.27
N LEU A 29 -6.06 13.99 -4.25
CA LEU A 29 -7.36 14.22 -3.64
C LEU A 29 -7.31 15.21 -2.46
N TYR A 30 -6.13 15.63 -2.04
CA TYR A 30 -5.96 16.54 -0.91
C TYR A 30 -6.17 18.00 -1.36
N VAL A 31 -7.14 18.68 -0.75
CA VAL A 31 -7.34 20.12 -0.90
C VAL A 31 -6.69 20.81 0.31
N PRO A 32 -5.63 21.62 0.13
CA PRO A 32 -5.00 22.32 1.24
C PRO A 32 -5.89 23.47 1.71
N ASP A 33 -6.36 23.42 2.95
CA ASP A 33 -7.02 24.55 3.59
C ASP A 33 -5.95 25.49 4.18
N LEU A 34 -5.81 26.68 3.58
CA LEU A 34 -4.83 27.70 3.96
C LEU A 34 -5.39 28.70 4.99
N SER A 35 -6.64 28.51 5.45
CA SER A 35 -7.28 29.35 6.45
C SER A 35 -7.06 28.78 7.86
N MET A 36 -5.93 29.12 8.49
CA MET A 36 -5.71 28.75 9.89
C MET A 36 -6.64 29.56 10.82
N SER A 37 -7.71 28.94 11.33
CA SER A 37 -8.12 29.03 12.74
C SER A 37 -9.37 28.18 13.04
N SER A 38 -9.24 27.30 14.03
CA SER A 38 -10.29 26.62 14.81
C SER A 38 -11.04 25.43 14.17
N ILE A 39 -10.65 24.23 14.63
CA ILE A 39 -11.52 23.08 14.90
C ILE A 39 -12.36 22.57 13.71
N SER A 40 -11.76 21.74 12.85
CA SER A 40 -12.41 20.52 12.37
C SER A 40 -11.36 19.49 11.91
N THR A 41 -10.75 18.84 12.90
CA THR A 41 -10.16 17.50 12.72
C THR A 41 -11.26 16.54 12.30
N GLY A 42 -11.57 16.43 11.01
CA GLY A 42 -12.72 15.61 10.59
C GLY A 42 -12.83 15.28 9.10
N GLY A 43 -11.86 15.69 8.28
CA GLY A 43 -11.71 15.14 6.93
C GLY A 43 -10.97 13.80 6.99
N GLU A 44 -11.48 12.82 7.74
CA GLU A 44 -10.92 11.47 7.74
C GLU A 44 -11.10 10.89 6.33
N VAL A 45 -10.06 10.97 5.51
CA VAL A 45 -9.98 10.18 4.28
C VAL A 45 -10.17 8.72 4.69
N ALA A 46 -11.28 8.11 4.27
CA ALA A 46 -11.66 6.74 4.67
C ALA A 46 -10.53 5.71 4.45
N LEU A 47 -9.66 5.97 3.47
CA LEU A 47 -8.46 5.19 3.15
C LEU A 47 -7.27 5.39 4.11
N GLY A 48 -7.13 6.57 4.73
CA GLY A 48 -6.05 6.89 5.65
C GLY A 48 -6.37 6.61 7.12
N GLY A 49 -7.65 6.66 7.51
CA GLY A 49 -8.08 6.49 8.90
C GLY A 49 -8.38 5.06 9.34
N SER A 50 -8.61 4.12 8.40
CA SER A 50 -9.01 2.76 8.74
C SER A 50 -7.83 1.78 8.76
N PRO A 51 -7.35 1.33 9.92
CA PRO A 51 -6.29 0.33 10.01
C PRO A 51 -6.71 -0.99 9.32
N ALA A 52 -8.01 -1.33 9.35
CA ALA A 52 -8.52 -2.54 8.71
C ALA A 52 -8.34 -2.53 7.18
N ILE A 53 -8.58 -1.39 6.52
CA ILE A 53 -8.38 -1.25 5.07
C ILE A 53 -6.90 -1.40 4.72
N HIS A 54 -6.03 -0.82 5.54
CA HIS A 54 -4.58 -0.94 5.37
C HIS A 54 -4.10 -2.39 5.52
N PHE A 55 -4.59 -3.12 6.54
CA PHE A 55 -4.29 -4.53 6.73
C PHE A 55 -4.79 -5.40 5.58
N LEU A 56 -6.02 -5.18 5.10
CA LEU A 56 -6.57 -5.90 3.94
C LEU A 56 -5.75 -5.66 2.68
N ALA A 57 -5.31 -4.42 2.44
CA ALA A 57 -4.44 -4.09 1.32
C ALA A 57 -3.10 -4.82 1.39
N ILE A 58 -2.44 -4.81 2.56
CA ILE A 58 -1.17 -5.52 2.77
C ILE A 58 -1.35 -7.04 2.57
N LEU A 59 -2.43 -7.62 3.07
CA LEU A 59 -2.72 -9.05 2.91
C LEU A 59 -2.93 -9.42 1.44
N LEU A 60 -3.63 -8.58 0.69
CA LEU A 60 -3.87 -8.78 -0.73
C LEU A 60 -2.56 -8.66 -1.53
N ILE A 61 -1.74 -7.65 -1.23
CA ILE A 61 -0.39 -7.46 -1.79
C ILE A 61 0.48 -8.68 -1.51
N ALA A 62 0.47 -9.20 -0.28
CA ALA A 62 1.25 -10.37 0.10
C ALA A 62 0.78 -11.64 -0.63
N THR A 63 -0.53 -11.80 -0.82
CA THR A 63 -1.10 -12.93 -1.58
C THR A 63 -0.68 -12.88 -3.04
N ILE A 64 -0.74 -11.70 -3.68
CA ILE A 64 -0.29 -11.51 -5.06
C ILE A 64 1.21 -11.77 -5.17
N ALA A 65 2.02 -11.22 -4.25
CA ALA A 65 3.47 -11.42 -4.23
C ALA A 65 3.83 -12.91 -4.06
N TYR A 66 3.05 -13.66 -3.28
CA TYR A 66 3.25 -15.10 -3.11
C TYR A 66 2.98 -15.85 -4.42
N PHE A 67 1.85 -15.59 -5.07
CA PHE A 67 1.54 -16.20 -6.36
C PHE A 67 2.56 -15.84 -7.45
N LEU A 68 3.01 -14.58 -7.47
CA LEU A 68 4.02 -14.11 -8.41
C LEU A 68 5.36 -14.81 -8.16
N SER A 69 5.79 -14.89 -6.91
CA SER A 69 7.00 -15.61 -6.50
C SER A 69 6.94 -17.09 -6.89
N GLN A 70 5.81 -17.76 -6.63
CA GLN A 70 5.62 -19.17 -7.02
C GLN A 70 5.72 -19.36 -8.53
N LYS A 71 5.10 -18.48 -9.33
CA LYS A 71 5.19 -18.53 -10.80
C LYS A 71 6.62 -18.32 -11.29
N MET A 72 7.35 -17.36 -10.73
CA MET A 72 8.75 -17.11 -11.08
C MET A 72 9.67 -18.27 -10.71
N ILE A 73 9.46 -18.87 -9.53
CA ILE A 73 10.24 -20.02 -9.07
C ILE A 73 9.94 -21.27 -9.90
N LYS A 74 8.70 -21.46 -10.36
CA LYS A 74 8.31 -22.61 -11.19
C LYS A 74 8.79 -22.49 -12.65
N SER A 75 9.13 -21.27 -13.09
CA SER A 75 9.63 -20.96 -14.43
C SER A 75 11.17 -20.89 -14.51
N ALA A 76 11.88 -21.07 -13.39
CA ALA A 76 13.33 -21.00 -13.27
C ALA A 76 13.92 -22.39 -12.97
#